data_AF-A0A9D8P6D6-F1
#
_entry.id   AF-A0A9D8P6D6-F1
#
_cell.length_a   1.000
_cell.length_b   1.000
_cell.length_c   1.000
_cell.angle_alpha   90.00
_cell.angle_beta   90.00
_cell.angle_gamma   90.00
#
_symmetry.space_group_name_H-M   'P 1'
#
loop_
_entity.id
_entity.type
_entity.pdbx_description
1 polymer ?
#
loop_
_entity_poly.entity_id
_entity_poly.type
_entity_poly.pdbx_seq_one_letter_code
_entity_poly.pdbx_strand_id
1 'polypeptide(L)'
;MSIHYRRQGSAIVVLGNTYAYRDQLKALGARFSGVDRHWRLPLTPANLESVHELCANAGGGSLDQASTSTLVVQESSPLPIAAAATRALFTPKTDETEHQGLSLRQLMEQVESAVTRAFPTTVWVIGEVQNLSRRGGHCYLDLAEGRSDAHANATTTVRAIIWSSALNQIQSRRGADKVAEVLQDGLQLRCLCQVQLYKDRGSITLLISDIDPNFTKGALALARERLLKELRAKGLDRANKSLPLPPFPLRLGLISAAGSRAQSDFLDQLVCLKYPGEVLFCSTSMQGEQVPRQVVAALQLLTARGCDLIVITRGGGSAADLRWFDAPEIAYAIAQAKIPIVAAIGHHDDVCVAEEICHMRQKTPTAAADYIVSILLDTRRTIDTIAAAMAKTLDDRIQAVSVLTAALVGRLHVAAERSLDLRSLALTQLGHGLQRTATARIHQALSQLGDFKTRISIGAERLMGQCSTRIAELLAALQRRDPSSWIAQGWTRLSIGADLVKSVSQTKIGETLRARLSDGWLHLQVTSTETATDSDKTKHVGDDP
;
A
#
# COMPACT_ATOMS: atom_id res chain seq x y z
N MET A 1 -46.94 -14.88 -18.26
CA MET A 1 -47.18 -16.26 -18.73
C MET A 1 -48.68 -16.50 -18.73
N SER A 2 -49.41 -15.99 -19.73
CA SER A 2 -50.86 -16.15 -19.80
C SER A 2 -51.26 -17.37 -20.63
N ILE A 3 -52.37 -17.99 -20.25
CA ILE A 3 -53.02 -19.06 -21.00
C ILE A 3 -54.46 -18.64 -21.29
N HIS A 4 -54.89 -18.85 -22.52
CA HIS A 4 -56.19 -18.42 -23.01
C HIS A 4 -56.96 -19.63 -23.53
N TYR A 5 -58.29 -19.58 -23.51
CA TYR A 5 -59.11 -20.64 -24.06
C TYR A 5 -60.15 -20.10 -25.04
N ARG A 6 -60.47 -20.91 -26.06
CA ARG A 6 -61.51 -20.65 -27.05
C ARG A 6 -62.38 -21.89 -27.21
N ARG A 7 -63.68 -21.70 -27.45
CA ARG A 7 -64.59 -22.79 -27.81
C ARG A 7 -64.48 -23.07 -29.32
N GLN A 8 -64.22 -24.31 -29.70
CA GLN A 8 -64.18 -24.72 -31.11
C GLN A 8 -65.05 -25.99 -31.28
N GLY A 9 -66.29 -25.79 -31.72
CA GLY A 9 -67.25 -26.90 -31.87
C GLY A 9 -67.54 -27.61 -30.55
N SER A 10 -67.36 -28.93 -30.50
CA SER A 10 -67.52 -29.78 -29.31
C SER A 10 -66.29 -29.86 -28.41
N ALA A 11 -65.28 -29.00 -28.62
CA ALA A 11 -64.04 -28.99 -27.87
C ALA A 11 -63.66 -27.60 -27.33
N ILE A 12 -62.96 -27.58 -26.20
CA ILE A 12 -62.30 -26.40 -25.62
C ILE A 12 -60.82 -26.48 -26.00
N VAL A 13 -60.30 -25.41 -26.59
CA VAL A 13 -58.90 -25.29 -27.01
C VAL A 13 -58.18 -24.33 -26.07
N VAL A 14 -57.13 -24.80 -25.40
CA VAL A 14 -56.28 -23.98 -24.51
C VAL A 14 -54.96 -23.67 -25.20
N LEU A 15 -54.65 -22.37 -25.30
CA LEU A 15 -53.54 -21.76 -26.03
C LEU A 15 -52.65 -20.98 -25.07
N GLY A 16 -51.38 -20.78 -25.42
CA GLY A 16 -50.41 -20.01 -24.64
C GLY A 16 -49.36 -20.88 -23.95
N ASN A 17 -48.75 -20.36 -22.88
CA ASN A 17 -47.67 -21.06 -22.18
C ASN A 17 -48.22 -22.16 -21.24
N THR A 18 -48.62 -23.28 -21.82
CA THR A 18 -49.35 -24.37 -21.15
C THR A 18 -48.43 -25.40 -20.47
N TYR A 19 -47.10 -25.27 -20.57
CA TYR A 19 -46.17 -26.28 -20.03
C TYR A 19 -46.24 -26.39 -18.51
N ALA A 20 -46.39 -25.27 -17.81
CA ALA A 20 -46.52 -25.23 -16.35
C ALA A 20 -47.82 -25.87 -15.82
N TYR A 21 -48.86 -25.94 -16.66
CA TYR A 21 -50.20 -26.43 -16.31
C TYR A 21 -50.54 -27.78 -16.96
N ARG A 22 -49.54 -28.48 -17.52
CA ARG A 22 -49.71 -29.73 -18.29
C ARG A 22 -50.41 -30.83 -17.50
N ASP A 23 -50.10 -30.96 -16.21
CA ASP A 23 -50.59 -32.07 -15.39
C ASP A 23 -52.04 -31.81 -14.94
N GLN A 24 -52.40 -30.54 -14.73
CA GLN A 24 -53.78 -30.10 -14.47
C GLN A 24 -54.67 -30.27 -15.72
N LEU A 25 -54.15 -29.92 -16.91
CA LEU A 25 -54.87 -30.12 -18.17
C LEU A 25 -55.07 -31.61 -18.48
N LYS A 26 -54.06 -32.47 -18.26
CA LYS A 26 -54.21 -33.93 -18.41
C LYS A 26 -55.26 -34.53 -17.46
N ALA A 27 -55.34 -34.04 -16.22
CA ALA A 27 -56.33 -34.50 -15.25
C ALA A 27 -57.79 -34.23 -15.70
N LEU A 28 -58.00 -33.15 -16.45
CA LEU A 28 -59.29 -32.79 -17.07
C LEU A 28 -59.58 -33.56 -18.39
N GLY A 29 -58.74 -34.54 -18.74
CA GLY A 29 -58.88 -35.35 -19.96
C GLY A 29 -58.38 -34.66 -21.23
N ALA A 30 -57.54 -33.63 -21.10
CA ALA A 30 -57.01 -32.91 -22.26
C ALA A 30 -56.03 -33.76 -23.07
N ARG A 31 -56.15 -33.70 -24.40
CA ARG A 31 -55.17 -34.27 -25.34
C ARG A 31 -54.35 -33.15 -25.97
N PHE A 32 -53.03 -33.31 -25.97
CA PHE A 32 -52.12 -32.36 -26.58
C PHE A 32 -51.99 -32.63 -28.08
N SER A 33 -52.22 -31.60 -28.90
CA SER A 33 -51.94 -31.65 -30.34
C SER A 33 -50.51 -31.17 -30.59
N GLY A 34 -49.61 -32.09 -30.96
CA GLY A 34 -48.20 -31.77 -31.22
C GLY A 34 -47.97 -30.87 -32.44
N VAL A 35 -48.90 -30.88 -33.40
CA VAL A 35 -48.84 -30.09 -34.64
C VAL A 35 -49.12 -28.62 -34.35
N ASP A 36 -50.16 -28.33 -33.57
CA ASP A 36 -50.66 -26.98 -33.34
C ASP A 36 -50.29 -26.42 -31.95
N ARG A 37 -49.52 -27.18 -31.16
CA ARG A 37 -49.04 -26.86 -29.80
C ARG A 37 -50.12 -26.37 -28.84
N HIS A 38 -51.31 -26.96 -28.89
CA HIS A 38 -52.43 -26.62 -28.00
C HIS A 38 -53.06 -27.86 -27.35
N TRP A 39 -53.81 -27.64 -26.27
CA TRP A 39 -54.56 -28.68 -25.58
C TRP A 39 -56.03 -28.66 -26.00
N ARG A 40 -56.58 -29.84 -26.31
CA ARG A 40 -58.00 -30.02 -26.62
C ARG A 40 -58.70 -30.79 -25.51
N LEU A 41 -59.78 -30.25 -24.98
CA LEU A 41 -60.65 -30.88 -23.99
C LEU A 41 -62.06 -31.07 -24.57
N PRO A 42 -62.80 -32.12 -24.18
CA PRO A 42 -64.22 -32.22 -24.53
C PRO A 42 -65.02 -31.12 -23.83
N LEU A 43 -65.97 -30.53 -24.56
CA LEU A 43 -66.85 -29.47 -24.06
C LEU A 43 -67.90 -30.04 -23.09
N THR A 44 -67.56 -30.13 -21.81
CA THR A 44 -68.51 -30.36 -20.71
C THR A 44 -68.62 -29.11 -19.83
N PRO A 45 -69.75 -28.86 -19.15
CA PRO A 45 -69.92 -27.69 -18.29
C PRO A 45 -68.86 -27.62 -17.19
N ALA A 46 -68.54 -28.76 -16.57
CA ALA A 46 -67.51 -28.87 -15.54
C ALA A 46 -66.10 -28.53 -16.07
N ASN A 47 -65.72 -29.04 -17.25
CA ASN A 47 -64.41 -28.75 -17.84
C ASN A 47 -64.27 -27.28 -18.23
N LEU A 48 -65.37 -26.64 -18.64
CA LEU A 48 -65.35 -25.24 -19.01
C LEU A 48 -65.10 -24.31 -17.82
N GLU A 49 -65.71 -24.62 -16.69
CA GLU A 49 -65.54 -23.87 -15.44
C GLU A 49 -64.12 -24.03 -14.90
N SER A 50 -63.59 -25.26 -14.87
CA SER A 50 -62.20 -25.51 -14.44
C SER A 50 -61.16 -24.87 -15.37
N VAL A 51 -61.37 -24.87 -16.69
CA VAL A 51 -60.45 -24.21 -17.64
C VAL A 51 -60.56 -22.69 -17.52
N HIS A 52 -61.76 -22.15 -17.28
CA HIS A 52 -61.95 -20.71 -17.07
C HIS A 52 -61.19 -20.24 -15.82
N GLU A 53 -61.31 -20.95 -14.70
CA GLU A 53 -60.62 -20.65 -13.45
C GLU A 53 -59.10 -20.77 -13.59
N LEU A 54 -58.64 -21.83 -14.27
CA LEU A 54 -57.22 -22.07 -14.52
C LEU A 54 -56.62 -20.97 -15.43
N CYS A 55 -57.36 -20.50 -16.43
CA CYS A 55 -56.97 -19.36 -17.26
C CYS A 55 -56.96 -18.04 -16.48
N ALA A 56 -57.97 -17.79 -15.62
CA ALA A 56 -58.05 -16.58 -14.79
C ALA A 56 -56.87 -16.49 -13.81
N ASN A 57 -56.53 -17.60 -13.13
CA ASN A 57 -55.40 -17.66 -12.19
C ASN A 57 -54.04 -17.45 -12.88
N ALA A 58 -53.90 -17.88 -14.12
CA ALA A 58 -52.69 -17.70 -14.91
C ALA A 58 -52.63 -16.34 -15.65
N GLY A 59 -53.59 -15.43 -15.43
CA GLY A 59 -53.61 -14.10 -16.03
C GLY A 59 -54.04 -14.07 -17.51
N GLY A 60 -54.79 -15.08 -17.96
CA GLY A 60 -55.46 -15.09 -19.26
C GLY A 60 -56.99 -15.19 -19.13
N GLY A 61 -57.69 -15.46 -20.22
CA GLY A 61 -59.15 -15.41 -20.25
C GLY A 61 -59.75 -16.00 -21.52
N SER A 62 -61.07 -15.93 -21.64
CA SER A 62 -61.79 -16.40 -22.84
C SER A 62 -61.54 -15.46 -24.01
N LEU A 63 -61.12 -16.01 -25.15
CA LEU A 63 -60.95 -15.26 -26.39
C LEU A 63 -62.26 -15.00 -27.15
N ASP A 64 -63.40 -15.42 -26.59
CA ASP A 64 -64.73 -15.31 -27.22
C ASP A 64 -65.52 -14.07 -26.76
N GLN A 65 -64.99 -13.27 -25.81
CA GLN A 65 -65.58 -12.00 -25.36
C GLN A 65 -64.76 -10.79 -25.82
N ALA A 66 -65.03 -10.30 -27.03
CA ALA A 66 -64.65 -8.95 -27.42
C ALA A 66 -65.63 -7.96 -26.76
N SER A 67 -65.23 -7.34 -25.65
CA SER A 67 -65.96 -6.25 -25.03
C SER A 67 -65.72 -4.96 -25.80
N THR A 68 -66.81 -4.36 -26.27
CA THR A 68 -66.89 -2.99 -26.77
C THR A 68 -66.57 -2.02 -25.63
N SER A 69 -65.50 -1.24 -25.74
CA SER A 69 -65.28 -0.08 -24.87
C SER A 69 -64.79 1.10 -25.69
N THR A 70 -65.72 2.04 -25.86
CA THR A 70 -65.62 3.35 -26.50
C THR A 70 -64.57 4.21 -25.79
N LEU A 71 -63.59 4.72 -26.54
CA LEU A 71 -62.79 5.88 -26.14
C LEU A 71 -62.82 6.91 -27.26
N VAL A 72 -63.34 8.08 -26.88
CA VAL A 72 -63.50 9.30 -27.66
C VAL A 72 -62.13 9.94 -27.89
N VAL A 73 -61.79 10.23 -29.15
CA VAL A 73 -60.73 11.19 -29.52
C VAL A 73 -61.29 12.10 -30.61
N GLN A 74 -61.15 13.41 -30.39
CA GLN A 74 -61.71 14.51 -31.16
C GLN A 74 -61.25 14.52 -32.63
N GLU A 75 -62.23 14.70 -33.53
CA GLU A 75 -62.01 15.01 -34.93
C GLU A 75 -61.52 16.45 -35.10
N SER A 76 -60.33 16.61 -35.70
CA SER A 76 -60.01 17.78 -36.52
C SER A 76 -59.94 17.33 -37.97
N SER A 77 -60.81 17.89 -38.80
CA SER A 77 -61.11 17.49 -40.18
C SER A 77 -59.88 17.40 -41.11
N PRO A 78 -59.78 16.36 -41.95
CA PRO A 78 -59.07 16.43 -43.21
C PRO A 78 -60.03 16.79 -44.36
N LEU A 79 -59.52 17.60 -45.29
CA LEU A 79 -60.12 17.96 -46.57
C LEU A 79 -60.54 16.71 -47.40
N PRO A 80 -61.56 16.82 -48.27
CA PRO A 80 -62.19 15.66 -48.89
C PRO A 80 -61.28 15.01 -49.93
N ILE A 81 -60.78 13.81 -49.64
CA ILE A 81 -60.34 12.88 -50.68
C ILE A 81 -61.60 12.20 -51.18
N ALA A 82 -61.95 12.46 -52.44
CA ALA A 82 -63.04 11.79 -53.13
C ALA A 82 -62.94 10.27 -52.91
N ALA A 83 -64.06 9.67 -52.49
CA ALA A 83 -64.20 8.23 -52.31
C ALA A 83 -63.78 7.51 -53.60
N ALA A 84 -62.54 7.04 -53.63
CA ALA A 84 -62.12 6.01 -54.55
C ALA A 84 -62.89 4.76 -54.12
N ALA A 85 -63.96 4.49 -54.85
CA ALA A 85 -64.78 3.30 -54.70
C ALA A 85 -63.88 2.09 -54.45
N THR A 86 -64.11 1.37 -53.34
CA THR A 86 -63.62 0.02 -53.12
C THR A 86 -64.18 -0.85 -54.23
N ARG A 87 -63.50 -0.87 -55.38
CA ARG A 87 -63.81 -1.75 -56.48
C ARG A 87 -63.39 -3.13 -56.02
N ALA A 88 -64.37 -3.97 -55.71
CA ALA A 88 -64.19 -5.37 -55.40
C ALA A 88 -63.16 -5.97 -56.37
N LEU A 89 -62.01 -6.38 -55.83
CA LEU A 89 -61.05 -7.19 -56.56
C LEU A 89 -61.74 -8.54 -56.76
N PHE A 90 -62.23 -8.75 -57.99
CA PHE A 90 -62.95 -9.95 -58.46
C PHE A 90 -64.38 -10.15 -57.96
N THR A 91 -65.34 -9.87 -58.86
CA THR A 91 -66.57 -10.66 -58.99
C THR A 91 -66.34 -11.71 -60.08
N PRO A 92 -66.44 -13.02 -59.82
CA PRO A 92 -66.31 -14.01 -60.87
C PRO A 92 -67.55 -13.90 -61.76
N LYS A 93 -67.35 -13.59 -63.05
CA LYS A 93 -68.35 -13.92 -64.05
C LYS A 93 -68.34 -15.44 -64.21
N THR A 94 -69.37 -16.11 -63.72
CA THR A 94 -69.76 -17.43 -64.18
C THR A 94 -70.34 -17.28 -65.58
N ASP A 95 -69.46 -17.20 -66.58
CA ASP A 95 -69.78 -17.57 -67.96
C ASP A 95 -69.05 -18.90 -68.22
N GLU A 96 -69.83 -19.89 -68.62
CA GLU A 96 -69.44 -21.26 -68.97
C GLU A 96 -68.31 -21.26 -70.02
N THR A 97 -67.07 -21.27 -69.55
CA THR A 97 -65.88 -21.66 -70.31
C THR A 97 -65.03 -22.56 -69.44
N GLU A 98 -65.58 -23.75 -69.17
CA GLU A 98 -64.81 -24.85 -68.63
C GLU A 98 -63.66 -25.21 -69.59
N HIS A 99 -62.43 -24.95 -69.12
CA HIS A 99 -61.15 -25.51 -69.59
C HIS A 99 -60.48 -24.93 -70.85
N GLN A 100 -60.42 -23.60 -71.00
CA GLN A 100 -59.24 -22.99 -71.63
C GLN A 100 -58.27 -22.54 -70.53
N GLY A 101 -57.35 -23.42 -70.15
CA GLY A 101 -56.27 -23.05 -69.22
C GLY A 101 -55.48 -21.86 -69.76
N LEU A 102 -55.27 -20.85 -68.92
CA LEU A 102 -54.32 -19.77 -69.22
C LEU A 102 -52.94 -20.38 -69.46
N SER A 103 -52.27 -19.99 -70.54
CA SER A 103 -50.86 -20.34 -70.70
C SER A 103 -50.06 -19.73 -69.55
N LEU A 104 -48.99 -20.42 -69.13
CA LEU A 104 -48.13 -19.93 -68.05
C LEU A 104 -47.61 -18.50 -68.33
N ARG A 105 -47.34 -18.17 -69.60
CA ARG A 105 -46.96 -16.82 -70.04
C ARG A 105 -48.07 -15.80 -69.76
N GLN A 106 -49.31 -16.08 -70.16
CA GLN A 106 -50.45 -15.18 -69.94
C GLN A 106 -50.74 -14.98 -68.46
N LEU A 107 -50.61 -16.03 -67.63
CA LEU A 107 -50.73 -15.91 -66.19
C LEU A 107 -49.65 -15.00 -65.60
N MET A 108 -48.38 -15.19 -65.98
CA MET A 108 -47.28 -14.35 -65.49
C MET A 108 -47.39 -12.89 -65.94
N GLU A 109 -47.89 -12.62 -67.15
CA GLU A 109 -48.18 -11.26 -67.63
C GLU A 109 -49.30 -10.60 -66.82
N GLN A 110 -50.35 -11.35 -66.46
CA GLN A 110 -51.40 -10.83 -65.58
C GLN A 110 -50.89 -10.52 -64.17
N VAL A 111 -50.03 -11.38 -63.62
CA VAL A 111 -49.40 -11.16 -62.30
C VAL A 111 -48.50 -9.93 -62.32
N GLU A 112 -47.67 -9.77 -63.35
CA GLU A 112 -46.83 -8.57 -63.50
C GLU A 112 -47.69 -7.29 -63.61
N SER A 113 -48.75 -7.32 -64.42
CA SER A 113 -49.66 -6.19 -64.56
C SER A 113 -50.36 -5.84 -63.25
N ALA A 114 -50.76 -6.85 -62.47
CA ALA A 114 -51.34 -6.66 -61.14
C ALA A 114 -50.34 -6.03 -60.16
N VAL A 115 -49.10 -6.52 -60.12
CA VAL A 115 -48.04 -6.00 -59.25
C VAL A 115 -47.66 -4.57 -59.64
N THR A 116 -47.48 -4.30 -60.93
CA THR A 116 -47.10 -2.97 -61.44
C THR A 116 -48.19 -1.93 -61.15
N ARG A 117 -49.47 -2.33 -61.26
CA ARG A 117 -50.60 -1.47 -60.93
C ARG A 117 -50.75 -1.22 -59.42
N ALA A 118 -50.42 -2.22 -58.60
CA ALA A 118 -50.45 -2.08 -57.14
C ALA A 118 -49.28 -1.22 -56.60
N PHE A 119 -48.11 -1.29 -57.24
CA PHE A 119 -46.90 -0.55 -56.86
C PHE A 119 -46.37 0.31 -58.03
N PRO A 120 -47.09 1.39 -58.42
CA PRO A 120 -46.72 2.22 -59.57
C PRO A 120 -45.55 3.17 -59.28
N THR A 121 -45.19 3.38 -58.01
CA THR A 121 -44.12 4.27 -57.57
C THR A 121 -43.11 3.52 -56.71
N THR A 122 -41.92 4.09 -56.55
CA THR A 122 -40.90 3.52 -55.68
C THR A 122 -41.30 3.69 -54.21
N VAL A 123 -41.01 2.68 -53.39
CA VAL A 123 -41.41 2.61 -51.98
C VAL A 123 -40.18 2.47 -51.10
N TRP A 124 -40.15 3.16 -49.96
CA TRP A 124 -39.10 2.99 -48.97
C TRP A 124 -39.30 1.66 -48.23
N VAL A 125 -38.31 0.79 -48.34
CA VAL A 125 -38.25 -0.52 -47.67
C VAL A 125 -37.12 -0.47 -46.64
N ILE A 126 -37.38 -1.06 -45.48
CA ILE A 126 -36.37 -1.23 -44.43
C ILE A 126 -36.07 -2.73 -44.36
N GLY A 127 -34.80 -3.09 -44.49
CA GLY A 127 -34.37 -4.48 -44.43
C GLY A 127 -32.91 -4.60 -44.03
N GLU A 128 -32.56 -5.74 -43.44
CA GLU A 128 -31.20 -6.13 -43.14
C GLU A 128 -30.54 -6.70 -44.41
N VAL A 129 -29.36 -6.21 -44.74
CA VAL A 129 -28.58 -6.70 -45.89
C VAL A 129 -28.00 -8.07 -45.57
N GLN A 130 -28.23 -9.04 -46.45
CA GLN A 130 -27.60 -10.35 -46.42
C GLN A 130 -27.05 -10.72 -47.80
N ASN A 131 -26.03 -11.57 -47.83
CA ASN A 131 -25.43 -12.11 -49.06
C ASN A 131 -25.01 -11.03 -50.08
N LEU A 132 -24.45 -9.91 -49.62
CA LEU A 132 -24.01 -8.83 -50.51
C LEU A 132 -22.90 -9.33 -51.46
N SER A 133 -23.20 -9.35 -52.75
CA SER A 133 -22.28 -9.71 -53.82
C SER A 133 -22.12 -8.55 -54.80
N ARG A 134 -20.88 -8.14 -55.06
CA ARG A 134 -20.55 -7.10 -56.05
C ARG A 134 -19.99 -7.76 -57.30
N ARG A 135 -20.68 -7.63 -58.44
CA ARG A 135 -20.27 -8.22 -59.75
C ARG A 135 -20.46 -7.20 -60.87
N GLY A 136 -19.41 -6.90 -61.63
CA GLY A 136 -19.47 -6.01 -62.79
C GLY A 136 -19.96 -4.58 -62.49
N GLY A 137 -19.77 -4.09 -61.26
CA GLY A 137 -20.27 -2.78 -60.81
C GLY A 137 -21.73 -2.77 -60.33
N HIS A 138 -22.42 -3.91 -60.38
CA HIS A 138 -23.75 -4.11 -59.77
C HIS A 138 -23.62 -4.72 -58.38
N CYS A 139 -24.53 -4.35 -57.47
CA CYS A 139 -24.64 -4.99 -56.15
C CYS A 139 -25.90 -5.84 -56.11
N TYR A 140 -25.73 -7.13 -55.84
CA TYR A 140 -26.81 -8.06 -55.57
C TYR A 140 -26.82 -8.33 -54.07
N LEU A 141 -27.97 -8.23 -53.43
CA LEU A 141 -28.12 -8.48 -52.00
C LEU A 141 -29.50 -9.05 -51.73
N ASP A 142 -29.66 -9.72 -50.60
CA ASP A 142 -30.97 -10.14 -50.11
C ASP A 142 -31.37 -9.20 -48.96
N LEU A 143 -32.57 -8.65 -49.02
CA LEU A 143 -33.16 -7.88 -47.93
C LEU A 143 -33.98 -8.84 -47.06
N ALA A 144 -33.49 -9.07 -45.85
CA ALA A 144 -34.17 -9.86 -44.83
C ALA A 144 -34.87 -8.93 -43.83
N GLU A 145 -35.97 -9.41 -43.24
CA GLU A 145 -36.53 -8.74 -42.07
C GLU A 145 -35.61 -8.93 -40.86
N GLY A 146 -35.27 -7.81 -40.19
CA GLY A 146 -34.30 -7.80 -39.10
C GLY A 146 -34.73 -8.67 -37.92
N ARG A 147 -33.82 -9.55 -37.48
CA ARG A 147 -34.03 -10.45 -36.34
C ARG A 147 -34.35 -9.66 -35.06
N SER A 148 -35.57 -9.74 -34.54
CA SER A 148 -35.87 -9.34 -33.15
C SER A 148 -35.58 -10.44 -32.13
N ASP A 149 -35.51 -11.72 -32.54
CA ASP A 149 -35.30 -12.85 -31.62
C ASP A 149 -34.31 -13.89 -32.18
N ALA A 150 -33.36 -14.33 -31.35
CA ALA A 150 -32.24 -15.19 -31.71
C ALA A 150 -32.61 -16.64 -32.14
N HIS A 151 -33.90 -17.00 -32.19
CA HIS A 151 -34.38 -18.38 -32.43
C HIS A 151 -35.43 -18.52 -33.55
N ALA A 152 -35.65 -17.50 -34.38
CA ALA A 152 -36.51 -17.61 -35.56
C ALA A 152 -35.68 -17.51 -36.86
N ASN A 153 -35.92 -18.42 -37.80
CA ASN A 153 -35.43 -18.28 -39.18
C ASN A 153 -36.00 -16.97 -39.78
N ALA A 154 -35.21 -16.28 -40.61
CA ALA A 154 -35.63 -15.05 -41.29
C ALA A 154 -37.00 -15.27 -41.94
N THR A 155 -38.01 -14.56 -41.45
CA THR A 155 -39.42 -14.85 -41.78
C THR A 155 -39.79 -14.36 -43.17
N THR A 156 -39.03 -13.41 -43.75
CA THR A 156 -39.17 -12.95 -45.14
C THR A 156 -37.82 -12.47 -45.67
N THR A 157 -37.41 -13.01 -46.82
CA THR A 157 -36.20 -12.58 -47.55
C THR A 157 -36.55 -12.30 -49.00
N VAL A 158 -36.20 -11.13 -49.51
CA VAL A 158 -36.44 -10.74 -50.90
C VAL A 158 -35.15 -10.32 -51.56
N ARG A 159 -34.89 -10.80 -52.77
CA ARG A 159 -33.70 -10.42 -53.53
C ARG A 159 -33.80 -8.96 -53.96
N ALA A 160 -32.71 -8.22 -53.80
CA ALA A 160 -32.57 -6.84 -54.21
C ALA A 160 -31.33 -6.61 -55.08
N ILE A 161 -31.43 -5.66 -56.01
CA ILE A 161 -30.38 -5.34 -56.98
C ILE A 161 -30.19 -3.82 -57.01
N ILE A 162 -28.93 -3.39 -56.91
CA ILE A 162 -28.49 -2.02 -57.20
C ILE A 162 -27.70 -2.06 -58.50
N TRP A 163 -28.26 -1.48 -59.56
CA TRP A 163 -27.54 -1.33 -60.84
C TRP A 163 -26.39 -0.33 -60.71
N SER A 164 -25.40 -0.41 -61.60
CA SER A 164 -24.17 0.41 -61.51
C SER A 164 -24.46 1.89 -61.71
N SER A 165 -25.39 2.22 -62.63
CA SER A 165 -25.88 3.57 -62.86
C SER A 165 -26.55 4.15 -61.61
N ALA A 166 -27.41 3.37 -60.95
CA ALA A 166 -28.08 3.76 -59.71
C ALA A 166 -27.06 3.92 -58.56
N LEU A 167 -26.13 2.97 -58.40
CA LEU A 167 -25.10 3.03 -57.36
C LEU A 167 -24.24 4.30 -57.50
N ASN A 168 -23.79 4.63 -58.71
CA ASN A 168 -23.00 5.84 -58.98
C ASN A 168 -23.81 7.12 -58.67
N GLN A 169 -25.10 7.13 -59.01
CA GLN A 169 -25.99 8.25 -58.70
C GLN A 169 -26.23 8.42 -57.20
N ILE A 170 -26.36 7.31 -56.45
CA ILE A 170 -26.49 7.33 -55.00
C ILE A 170 -25.19 7.81 -54.36
N GLN A 171 -24.05 7.28 -54.78
CA GLN A 171 -22.73 7.66 -54.27
C GLN A 171 -22.42 9.15 -54.51
N SER A 172 -22.78 9.70 -55.68
CA SER A 172 -22.61 11.13 -55.97
C SER A 172 -23.52 12.03 -55.14
N ARG A 173 -24.77 11.61 -54.85
CA ARG A 173 -25.72 12.41 -54.06
C ARG A 173 -25.51 12.33 -52.55
N ARG A 174 -25.16 11.14 -52.04
CA ARG A 174 -25.12 10.82 -50.60
C ARG A 174 -23.70 10.71 -50.04
N GLY A 175 -22.69 10.75 -50.91
CA GLY A 175 -21.28 10.55 -50.57
C GLY A 175 -20.88 9.08 -50.67
N ALA A 176 -19.85 8.78 -51.47
CA ALA A 176 -19.42 7.41 -51.76
C ALA A 176 -19.04 6.63 -50.48
N ASP A 177 -18.31 7.29 -49.57
CA ASP A 177 -17.82 6.68 -48.33
C ASP A 177 -18.97 6.26 -47.41
N LYS A 178 -19.96 7.15 -47.25
CA LYS A 178 -21.14 6.89 -46.40
C LYS A 178 -21.97 5.72 -46.92
N VAL A 179 -22.13 5.62 -48.24
CA VAL A 179 -22.87 4.53 -48.88
C VAL A 179 -22.13 3.21 -48.76
N ALA A 180 -20.80 3.21 -48.94
CA ALA A 180 -19.98 2.02 -48.79
C ALA A 180 -19.95 1.47 -47.36
N GLU A 181 -20.04 2.36 -46.36
CA GLU A 181 -20.09 2.02 -44.94
C GLU A 181 -21.41 1.35 -44.54
N VAL A 182 -22.54 1.83 -45.06
CA VAL A 182 -23.86 1.27 -44.73
C VAL A 182 -24.21 0.04 -45.57
N LEU A 183 -23.63 -0.10 -46.77
CA LEU A 183 -23.85 -1.24 -47.66
C LEU A 183 -22.92 -2.41 -47.30
N GLN A 184 -23.20 -3.03 -46.16
CA GLN A 184 -22.49 -4.20 -45.64
C GLN A 184 -23.48 -5.22 -45.08
N ASP A 185 -23.12 -6.49 -45.12
CA ASP A 185 -23.92 -7.56 -44.53
C ASP A 185 -24.18 -7.31 -43.03
N GLY A 186 -25.39 -7.63 -42.60
CA GLY A 186 -25.88 -7.49 -41.23
C GLY A 186 -26.34 -6.07 -40.85
N LEU A 187 -26.33 -5.11 -41.77
CA LEU A 187 -26.83 -3.75 -41.51
C LEU A 187 -28.27 -3.57 -41.97
N GLN A 188 -29.07 -2.93 -41.12
CA GLN A 188 -30.40 -2.48 -41.50
C GLN A 188 -30.31 -1.21 -42.33
N LEU A 189 -30.75 -1.29 -43.57
CA LEU A 189 -30.78 -0.19 -44.53
C LEU A 189 -32.22 0.25 -44.78
N ARG A 190 -32.39 1.56 -44.94
CA ARG A 190 -33.59 2.13 -45.54
C ARG A 190 -33.30 2.46 -46.99
N CYS A 191 -33.90 1.72 -47.92
CA CYS A 191 -33.68 1.85 -49.35
C CYS A 191 -34.99 2.13 -50.11
N LEU A 192 -34.92 2.98 -51.12
CA LEU A 192 -36.01 3.27 -52.02
C LEU A 192 -36.00 2.21 -53.12
N CYS A 193 -37.07 1.42 -53.21
CA CYS A 193 -37.13 0.25 -54.07
C CYS A 193 -38.28 0.33 -55.06
N GLN A 194 -38.05 -0.16 -56.28
CA GLN A 194 -39.09 -0.50 -57.25
C GLN A 194 -39.30 -2.02 -57.24
N VAL A 195 -40.55 -2.45 -57.13
CA VAL A 195 -40.90 -3.89 -57.18
C VAL A 195 -40.90 -4.34 -58.63
N GLN A 196 -40.13 -5.38 -58.96
CA GLN A 196 -40.08 -5.97 -60.30
C GLN A 196 -40.35 -7.48 -60.23
N LEU A 197 -41.21 -7.98 -61.11
CA LEU A 197 -41.46 -9.42 -61.27
C LEU A 197 -40.65 -9.96 -62.46
N TYR A 198 -39.84 -10.99 -62.23
CA TYR A 198 -39.11 -11.67 -63.28
C TYR A 198 -39.97 -12.79 -63.90
N LYS A 199 -40.50 -12.55 -65.10
CA LYS A 199 -41.51 -13.38 -65.78
C LYS A 199 -41.10 -14.84 -65.95
N ASP A 200 -39.85 -15.11 -66.31
CA ASP A 200 -39.43 -16.48 -66.65
C ASP A 200 -39.30 -17.40 -65.43
N ARG A 201 -39.14 -16.83 -64.23
CA ARG A 201 -38.95 -17.58 -62.98
C ARG A 201 -40.02 -17.30 -61.92
N GLY A 202 -40.97 -16.41 -62.19
CA GLY A 202 -42.01 -16.01 -61.25
C GLY A 202 -41.47 -15.40 -59.95
N SER A 203 -40.26 -14.82 -59.97
CA SER A 203 -39.58 -14.33 -58.77
C SER A 203 -39.71 -12.81 -58.64
N ILE A 204 -39.97 -12.33 -57.43
CA ILE A 204 -40.03 -10.88 -57.13
C ILE A 204 -38.64 -10.41 -56.75
N THR A 205 -38.20 -9.31 -57.35
CA THR A 205 -36.92 -8.66 -57.07
C THR A 205 -37.14 -7.18 -56.80
N LEU A 206 -36.40 -6.61 -55.86
CA LEU A 206 -36.43 -5.19 -55.53
C LEU A 206 -35.29 -4.46 -56.24
N LEU A 207 -35.60 -3.51 -57.11
CA LEU A 207 -34.61 -2.60 -57.70
C LEU A 207 -34.40 -1.41 -56.78
N ILE A 208 -33.22 -1.28 -56.18
CA ILE A 208 -32.88 -0.17 -55.29
C ILE A 208 -32.46 1.05 -56.12
N SER A 209 -33.16 2.17 -55.95
CA SER A 209 -32.94 3.44 -56.63
C SER A 209 -32.33 4.54 -55.75
N ASP A 210 -32.55 4.50 -54.43
CA ASP A 210 -31.86 5.38 -53.45
C ASP A 210 -31.62 4.63 -52.13
N ILE A 211 -30.65 5.08 -51.34
CA ILE A 211 -30.36 4.57 -49.99
C ILE A 211 -30.25 5.75 -49.05
N ASP A 212 -30.85 5.65 -47.87
CA ASP A 212 -30.68 6.63 -46.81
C ASP A 212 -29.62 6.16 -45.79
N PRO A 213 -28.36 6.60 -45.91
CA PRO A 213 -27.30 6.21 -44.97
C PRO A 213 -27.47 6.78 -43.57
N ASN A 214 -28.27 7.84 -43.40
CA ASN A 214 -28.46 8.47 -42.09
C ASN A 214 -29.34 7.62 -41.17
N PHE A 215 -30.26 6.82 -41.73
CA PHE A 215 -31.10 5.92 -40.95
C PHE A 215 -30.27 4.89 -40.17
N THR A 216 -29.36 4.19 -40.86
CA THR A 216 -28.50 3.16 -40.26
C THR A 216 -27.53 3.76 -39.24
N LYS A 217 -26.89 4.90 -39.58
CA LYS A 217 -25.99 5.60 -38.65
C LYS A 217 -26.71 6.10 -37.40
N GLY A 218 -27.91 6.65 -37.56
CA GLY A 218 -28.75 7.09 -36.43
C GLY A 218 -29.14 5.94 -35.51
N ALA A 219 -29.51 4.78 -36.08
CA ALA A 219 -29.85 3.60 -35.30
C ALA A 219 -28.66 3.06 -34.49
N LEU A 220 -27.46 2.97 -35.10
CA LEU A 220 -26.23 2.56 -34.41
C LEU A 220 -25.82 3.54 -33.31
N ALA A 221 -25.87 4.85 -33.58
CA ALA A 221 -25.55 5.87 -32.59
C ALA A 221 -26.52 5.82 -31.39
N LEU A 222 -27.82 5.62 -31.64
CA LEU A 222 -28.83 5.48 -30.60
C LEU A 222 -28.62 4.22 -29.77
N ALA A 223 -28.24 3.10 -30.40
CA ALA A 223 -27.91 1.85 -29.70
C ALA A 223 -26.68 2.03 -28.80
N ARG A 224 -25.63 2.68 -29.29
CA ARG A 224 -24.44 3.04 -28.50
C ARG A 224 -24.79 3.92 -27.31
N GLU A 225 -25.57 4.97 -27.51
CA GLU A 225 -25.96 5.87 -26.42
C GLU A 225 -26.79 5.15 -25.35
N ARG A 226 -27.72 4.26 -25.76
CA ARG A 226 -28.49 3.42 -24.85
C ARG A 226 -27.60 2.50 -24.03
N LEU A 227 -26.65 1.82 -24.66
CA LEU A 227 -25.71 0.93 -23.96
C LEU A 227 -24.84 1.70 -22.95
N LEU A 228 -24.29 2.85 -23.34
CA LEU A 228 -23.51 3.70 -22.42
C LEU A 228 -24.35 4.20 -21.23
N LYS A 229 -25.61 4.60 -21.48
CA LYS A 229 -26.55 4.98 -20.40
C LYS A 229 -26.81 3.81 -19.45
N GLU A 230 -27.02 2.61 -19.98
CA GLU A 230 -27.22 1.40 -19.16
C GLU A 230 -25.99 1.07 -18.32
N LEU A 231 -24.79 1.11 -18.91
CA LEU A 231 -23.53 0.85 -18.20
C LEU A 231 -23.28 1.88 -17.10
N ARG A 232 -23.53 3.16 -17.35
CA ARG A 232 -23.45 4.23 -16.35
C ARG A 232 -24.46 4.03 -15.22
N ALA A 233 -25.70 3.64 -15.54
CA ALA A 233 -26.72 3.36 -14.53
C ALA A 233 -26.32 2.19 -13.61
N LYS A 234 -25.56 1.22 -14.13
CA LYS A 234 -24.99 0.09 -13.37
C LYS A 234 -23.63 0.41 -12.71
N GLY A 235 -23.07 1.60 -12.91
CA GLY A 235 -21.74 1.97 -12.41
C GLY A 235 -20.58 1.21 -13.06
N LEU A 236 -20.81 0.60 -14.23
CA LEU A 236 -19.84 -0.26 -14.92
C LEU A 236 -18.95 0.50 -15.91
N ASP A 237 -19.28 1.75 -16.24
CA ASP A 237 -18.53 2.60 -17.17
C ASP A 237 -17.13 2.98 -16.67
N ARG A 238 -16.92 2.98 -15.35
CA ARG A 238 -15.63 3.29 -14.71
C ARG A 238 -14.98 2.11 -14.01
N ALA A 239 -15.60 0.94 -13.98
CA ALA A 239 -15.10 -0.22 -13.25
C ALA A 239 -13.66 -0.57 -13.66
N ASN A 240 -13.41 -0.75 -14.96
CA ASN A 240 -12.07 -1.05 -15.48
C ASN A 240 -11.10 0.16 -15.42
N LYS A 241 -11.61 1.38 -15.64
CA LYS A 241 -10.84 2.64 -15.50
C LYS A 241 -10.28 2.88 -14.12
N SER A 242 -11.00 2.45 -13.10
CA SER A 242 -10.61 2.63 -11.71
C SER A 242 -9.59 1.60 -11.21
N LEU A 243 -9.29 0.57 -12.02
CA LEU A 243 -8.30 -0.44 -11.63
C LEU A 243 -6.90 0.18 -11.53
N PRO A 244 -6.12 -0.15 -10.48
CA PRO A 244 -4.74 0.30 -10.40
C PRO A 244 -3.92 -0.36 -11.52
N LEU A 245 -3.06 0.43 -12.17
CA LEU A 245 -2.09 -0.11 -13.12
C LEU A 245 -0.98 -0.86 -12.37
N PRO A 246 -0.62 -2.06 -12.81
CA PRO A 246 0.54 -2.75 -12.26
C PRO A 246 1.80 -1.93 -12.56
N PRO A 247 2.72 -1.75 -11.58
CA PRO A 247 3.96 -1.01 -11.78
C PRO A 247 4.90 -1.72 -12.77
N PHE A 248 4.81 -3.06 -12.83
CA PHE A 248 5.55 -3.90 -13.76
C PHE A 248 4.57 -4.83 -14.49
N PRO A 249 3.87 -4.35 -15.53
CA PRO A 249 3.12 -5.25 -16.39
C PRO A 249 4.16 -6.09 -17.14
N LEU A 250 4.42 -7.32 -16.68
CA LEU A 250 5.40 -8.22 -17.30
C LEU A 250 4.72 -9.31 -18.13
N ARG A 251 3.44 -9.59 -17.87
CA ARG A 251 2.63 -10.52 -18.66
C ARG A 251 1.53 -9.76 -19.38
N LEU A 252 1.76 -9.44 -20.65
CA LEU A 252 0.78 -8.77 -21.49
C LEU A 252 -0.09 -9.79 -22.22
N GLY A 253 -1.39 -9.62 -22.20
CA GLY A 253 -2.29 -10.31 -23.11
C GLY A 253 -2.53 -9.46 -24.35
N LEU A 254 -2.30 -9.98 -25.56
CA LEU A 254 -2.59 -9.28 -26.81
C LEU A 254 -3.76 -9.95 -27.54
N ILE A 255 -4.85 -9.22 -27.74
CA ILE A 255 -5.99 -9.64 -28.55
C ILE A 255 -5.90 -8.87 -29.88
N SER A 256 -5.60 -9.58 -30.96
CA SER A 256 -5.54 -9.03 -32.32
C SER A 256 -5.78 -10.13 -33.37
N ALA A 257 -6.01 -9.74 -34.63
CA ALA A 257 -6.11 -10.69 -35.72
C ALA A 257 -4.73 -11.25 -36.08
N ALA A 258 -4.61 -12.57 -36.24
CA ALA A 258 -3.36 -13.23 -36.62
C ALA A 258 -2.84 -12.74 -37.98
N GLY A 259 -1.56 -12.37 -38.03
CA GLY A 259 -0.91 -11.86 -39.25
C GLY A 259 -1.36 -10.45 -39.64
N SER A 260 -2.07 -9.74 -38.77
CA SER A 260 -2.50 -8.37 -39.04
C SER A 260 -1.39 -7.36 -38.81
N ARG A 261 -1.47 -6.23 -39.53
CA ARG A 261 -0.51 -5.12 -39.36
C ARG A 261 -0.51 -4.57 -37.93
N ALA A 262 -1.67 -4.52 -37.26
CA ALA A 262 -1.73 -4.08 -35.87
C ALA A 262 -1.00 -5.02 -34.90
N GLN A 263 -1.02 -6.33 -35.16
CA GLN A 263 -0.24 -7.28 -34.39
C GLN A 263 1.26 -7.00 -34.58
N SER A 264 1.71 -6.92 -35.84
CA SER A 264 3.12 -6.64 -36.16
C SER A 264 3.57 -5.30 -35.58
N ASP A 265 2.84 -4.21 -35.84
CA ASP A 265 3.16 -2.87 -35.36
C ASP A 265 3.27 -2.82 -33.82
N PHE A 266 2.40 -3.52 -33.09
CA PHE A 266 2.47 -3.59 -31.63
C PHE A 266 3.68 -4.39 -31.14
N LEU A 267 3.91 -5.58 -31.70
CA LEU A 267 5.01 -6.45 -31.29
C LEU A 267 6.37 -5.87 -31.67
N ASP A 268 6.52 -5.33 -32.87
CA ASP A 268 7.74 -4.70 -33.35
C ASP A 268 8.09 -3.47 -32.50
N GLN A 269 7.08 -2.69 -32.09
CA GLN A 269 7.29 -1.56 -31.19
C GLN A 269 7.76 -2.02 -29.79
N LEU A 270 7.16 -3.09 -29.24
CA LEU A 270 7.63 -3.65 -27.96
C LEU A 270 9.08 -4.17 -28.04
N VAL A 271 9.45 -4.80 -29.16
CA VAL A 271 10.84 -5.25 -29.40
C VAL A 271 11.78 -4.06 -29.52
N CYS A 272 11.40 -3.02 -30.27
CA CYS A 272 12.18 -1.79 -30.43
C CYS A 272 12.47 -1.12 -29.08
N LEU A 273 11.45 -1.05 -28.23
CA LEU A 273 11.52 -0.48 -26.89
C LEU A 273 12.16 -1.42 -25.85
N LYS A 274 12.60 -2.63 -26.25
CA LYS A 274 13.21 -3.64 -25.39
C LYS A 274 12.35 -4.00 -24.18
N TYR A 275 11.06 -4.18 -24.42
CA TYR A 275 10.12 -4.60 -23.38
C TYR A 275 10.58 -5.94 -22.76
N PRO A 276 10.74 -6.02 -21.42
CA PRO A 276 11.38 -7.17 -20.76
C PRO A 276 10.42 -8.33 -20.45
N GLY A 277 9.12 -8.17 -20.69
CA GLY A 277 8.10 -9.14 -20.30
C GLY A 277 7.70 -10.11 -21.42
N GLU A 278 6.75 -10.99 -21.11
CA GLU A 278 6.12 -11.92 -22.02
C GLU A 278 4.84 -11.32 -22.63
N VAL A 279 4.58 -11.63 -23.90
CA VAL A 279 3.34 -11.29 -24.60
C VAL A 279 2.59 -12.56 -24.97
N LEU A 280 1.44 -12.78 -24.33
CA LEU A 280 0.52 -13.86 -24.60
C LEU A 280 -0.46 -13.43 -25.69
N PHE A 281 -0.21 -13.88 -26.93
CA PHE A 281 -1.06 -13.57 -28.06
C PHE A 281 -2.29 -14.49 -28.13
N CYS A 282 -3.48 -13.90 -28.26
CA CYS A 282 -4.73 -14.59 -28.52
C CYS A 282 -5.30 -14.10 -29.87
N SER A 283 -5.20 -14.94 -30.90
CA SER A 283 -5.76 -14.66 -32.21
C SER A 283 -7.28 -14.52 -32.13
N THR A 284 -7.82 -13.41 -32.62
CA THR A 284 -9.26 -13.13 -32.60
C THR A 284 -9.63 -12.35 -33.84
N SER A 285 -10.78 -12.69 -34.46
CA SER A 285 -11.32 -11.90 -35.56
C SER A 285 -11.64 -10.50 -35.07
N MET A 286 -11.23 -9.49 -35.84
CA MET A 286 -11.47 -8.07 -35.56
C MET A 286 -12.59 -7.49 -36.44
N GLN A 287 -13.20 -8.32 -37.28
CA GLN A 287 -14.29 -7.96 -38.19
C GLN A 287 -15.32 -9.11 -38.27
N GLY A 288 -16.58 -8.73 -38.51
CA GLY A 288 -17.69 -9.67 -38.70
C GLY A 288 -18.42 -10.07 -37.42
N GLU A 289 -19.49 -10.85 -37.58
CA GLU A 289 -20.44 -11.20 -36.51
C GLU A 289 -19.83 -12.04 -35.37
N GLN A 290 -18.69 -12.71 -35.61
CA GLN A 290 -18.01 -13.53 -34.62
C GLN A 290 -17.19 -12.72 -33.60
N VAL A 291 -16.94 -11.43 -33.85
CA VAL A 291 -16.08 -10.57 -33.02
C VAL A 291 -16.51 -10.55 -31.54
N PRO A 292 -17.79 -10.31 -31.18
CA PRO A 292 -18.18 -10.23 -29.77
C PRO A 292 -17.88 -11.53 -29.01
N ARG A 293 -18.20 -12.69 -29.61
CA ARG A 293 -17.97 -13.99 -28.98
C ARG A 293 -16.48 -14.29 -28.80
N GLN A 294 -15.68 -14.05 -29.83
CA GLN A 294 -14.25 -14.36 -29.78
C GLN A 294 -13.47 -13.42 -28.85
N VAL A 295 -13.77 -12.12 -28.86
CA VAL A 295 -13.12 -11.14 -27.97
C VAL A 295 -13.43 -11.46 -26.50
N VAL A 296 -14.69 -11.79 -26.17
CA VAL A 296 -15.06 -12.17 -24.80
C VAL A 296 -14.34 -13.47 -24.37
N ALA A 297 -14.27 -14.47 -25.25
CA ALA A 297 -13.52 -15.70 -24.96
C ALA A 297 -12.02 -15.44 -24.77
N ALA A 298 -11.43 -14.57 -25.58
CA ALA A 298 -10.02 -14.17 -25.46
C ALA A 298 -9.75 -13.42 -24.14
N LEU A 299 -10.63 -12.50 -23.74
CA LEU A 299 -10.54 -11.80 -22.46
C LEU A 299 -10.59 -12.78 -21.28
N GLN A 300 -11.51 -13.74 -21.30
CA GLN A 300 -11.61 -14.76 -20.26
C GLN A 300 -10.36 -15.65 -20.19
N LEU A 301 -9.85 -16.07 -21.35
CA LEU A 301 -8.66 -16.91 -21.43
C LEU A 301 -7.40 -16.20 -20.91
N LEU A 302 -7.18 -14.95 -21.31
CA LEU A 302 -6.05 -14.15 -20.85
C LEU A 302 -6.16 -13.83 -19.36
N THR A 303 -7.38 -13.60 -18.87
CA THR A 303 -7.64 -13.43 -17.44
C THR A 303 -7.28 -14.69 -16.66
N ALA A 304 -7.68 -15.87 -17.14
CA ALA A 304 -7.35 -17.15 -16.51
C ALA A 304 -5.85 -17.48 -16.53
N ARG A 305 -5.11 -16.97 -17.52
CA ARG A 305 -3.64 -17.11 -17.61
C ARG A 305 -2.86 -16.15 -16.71
N GLY A 306 -3.54 -15.25 -16.01
CA GLY A 306 -2.91 -14.31 -15.08
C GLY A 306 -2.07 -13.25 -15.78
N CYS A 307 -2.60 -12.65 -16.86
CA CYS A 307 -2.02 -11.45 -17.45
C CYS A 307 -2.13 -10.26 -16.47
N ASP A 308 -1.10 -9.41 -16.45
CA ASP A 308 -1.09 -8.18 -15.63
C ASP A 308 -1.86 -7.06 -16.32
N LEU A 309 -1.87 -7.06 -17.65
CA LEU A 309 -2.54 -6.07 -18.50
C LEU A 309 -2.93 -6.73 -19.82
N ILE A 310 -4.12 -6.40 -20.33
CA ILE A 310 -4.61 -6.90 -21.63
C ILE A 310 -4.70 -5.74 -22.61
N VAL A 311 -4.30 -5.97 -23.84
CA VAL A 311 -4.36 -5.01 -24.94
C VAL A 311 -5.25 -5.57 -26.03
N ILE A 312 -6.24 -4.77 -26.45
CA ILE A 312 -7.08 -5.07 -27.63
C ILE A 312 -6.63 -4.13 -28.74
N THR A 313 -6.09 -4.68 -29.82
CA THR A 313 -5.64 -3.89 -30.97
C THR A 313 -6.32 -4.33 -32.26
N ARG A 314 -6.67 -3.35 -33.07
CA ARG A 314 -7.20 -3.56 -34.42
C ARG A 314 -6.33 -2.84 -35.45
N GLY A 315 -6.02 -3.54 -36.54
CA GLY A 315 -5.36 -2.96 -37.71
C GLY A 315 -6.39 -2.39 -38.67
N GLY A 316 -5.94 -1.55 -39.60
CA GLY A 316 -6.81 -0.83 -40.54
C GLY A 316 -8.01 -1.65 -41.06
N GLY A 317 -9.17 -1.01 -41.12
CA GLY A 317 -10.40 -1.57 -41.65
C GLY A 317 -11.51 -0.52 -41.68
N SER A 318 -12.72 -0.90 -42.11
CA SER A 318 -13.82 0.05 -42.25
C SER A 318 -14.24 0.61 -40.89
N ALA A 319 -14.63 1.89 -40.84
CA ALA A 319 -15.30 2.49 -39.69
C ALA A 319 -16.55 1.66 -39.29
N ALA A 320 -17.20 1.03 -40.25
CA ALA A 320 -18.35 0.16 -40.02
C ALA A 320 -18.03 -1.08 -39.16
N ASP A 321 -16.80 -1.58 -39.14
CA ASP A 321 -16.46 -2.74 -38.31
C ASP A 321 -16.29 -2.36 -36.82
N LEU A 322 -16.15 -1.07 -36.50
CA LEU A 322 -16.09 -0.61 -35.11
C LEU A 322 -17.37 -0.94 -34.35
N ARG A 323 -18.49 -1.06 -35.05
CA ARG A 323 -19.79 -1.44 -34.48
C ARG A 323 -19.75 -2.75 -33.70
N TRP A 324 -18.88 -3.68 -34.11
CA TRP A 324 -18.77 -4.97 -33.43
C TRP A 324 -18.18 -4.84 -32.03
N PHE A 325 -17.43 -3.75 -31.77
CA PHE A 325 -16.91 -3.40 -30.44
C PHE A 325 -17.89 -2.53 -29.62
N ASP A 326 -19.02 -2.14 -30.22
CA ASP A 326 -20.17 -1.54 -29.51
C ASP A 326 -21.15 -2.61 -28.99
N ALA A 327 -20.80 -3.89 -29.12
CA ALA A 327 -21.62 -5.01 -28.66
C ALA A 327 -21.69 -5.04 -27.11
N PRO A 328 -22.89 -5.22 -26.51
CA PRO A 328 -23.05 -5.28 -25.07
C PRO A 328 -22.17 -6.34 -24.41
N GLU A 329 -21.96 -7.49 -25.05
CA GLU A 329 -21.20 -8.61 -24.52
C GLU A 329 -19.73 -8.24 -24.26
N ILE A 330 -19.10 -7.54 -25.21
CA ILE A 330 -17.74 -7.00 -25.02
C ILE A 330 -17.75 -5.96 -23.91
N ALA A 331 -18.77 -5.08 -23.90
CA ALA A 331 -18.81 -4.00 -22.94
C ALA A 331 -18.90 -4.51 -21.49
N TYR A 332 -19.78 -5.48 -21.24
CA TYR A 332 -19.88 -6.14 -19.94
C TYR A 332 -18.62 -6.93 -19.59
N ALA A 333 -18.00 -7.61 -20.54
CA ALA A 333 -16.77 -8.36 -20.29
C ALA A 333 -15.60 -7.44 -19.88
N ILE A 334 -15.41 -6.30 -20.56
CA ILE A 334 -14.37 -5.32 -20.21
C ILE A 334 -14.67 -4.70 -18.83
N ALA A 335 -15.92 -4.32 -18.57
CA ALA A 335 -16.30 -3.71 -17.30
C ALA A 335 -16.14 -4.67 -16.11
N GLN A 336 -16.39 -5.97 -16.30
CA GLN A 336 -16.27 -6.99 -15.26
C GLN A 336 -14.84 -7.54 -15.11
N ALA A 337 -13.95 -7.27 -16.06
CA ALA A 337 -12.57 -7.71 -15.99
C ALA A 337 -11.86 -7.06 -14.80
N LYS A 338 -11.13 -7.87 -14.03
CA LYS A 338 -10.30 -7.43 -12.88
C LYS A 338 -8.89 -7.01 -13.28
N ILE A 339 -8.57 -7.09 -14.57
CA ILE A 339 -7.28 -6.76 -15.16
C ILE A 339 -7.48 -5.46 -15.98
N PRO A 340 -6.57 -4.48 -15.89
CA PRO A 340 -6.67 -3.27 -16.70
C PRO A 340 -6.56 -3.62 -18.20
N ILE A 341 -7.48 -3.06 -18.99
CA ILE A 341 -7.54 -3.29 -20.44
C ILE A 341 -7.18 -2.00 -21.16
N VAL A 342 -6.20 -2.06 -22.05
CA VAL A 342 -5.84 -0.98 -22.96
C VAL A 342 -6.43 -1.28 -24.34
N ALA A 343 -7.16 -0.33 -24.91
CA ALA A 343 -7.77 -0.51 -26.23
C ALA A 343 -7.15 0.46 -27.24
N ALA A 344 -6.75 -0.07 -28.39
CA ALA A 344 -6.29 0.66 -29.56
C ALA A 344 -6.98 0.10 -30.81
N ILE A 345 -8.26 0.42 -30.96
CA ILE A 345 -9.14 -0.19 -31.95
C ILE A 345 -9.50 0.82 -33.05
N GLY A 346 -9.88 2.03 -32.66
CA GLY A 346 -10.31 3.11 -33.53
C GLY A 346 -9.22 4.12 -33.87
N HIS A 347 -9.47 4.94 -34.88
CA HIS A 347 -8.64 6.10 -35.22
C HIS A 347 -9.09 7.34 -34.44
N HIS A 348 -8.58 8.54 -34.77
CA HIS A 348 -8.78 9.73 -33.94
C HIS A 348 -10.26 10.08 -33.72
N ASP A 349 -11.10 9.94 -34.76
CA ASP A 349 -12.48 10.41 -34.79
C ASP A 349 -13.51 9.31 -34.50
N ASP A 350 -13.14 8.04 -34.65
CA ASP A 350 -14.05 6.91 -34.50
C ASP A 350 -13.78 6.17 -33.18
N VAL A 351 -14.57 6.48 -32.15
CA VAL A 351 -14.46 5.87 -30.81
C VAL A 351 -15.61 4.88 -30.59
N CYS A 352 -15.29 3.63 -30.25
CA CYS A 352 -16.27 2.61 -29.88
C CYS A 352 -16.47 2.51 -28.36
N VAL A 353 -17.55 1.87 -27.93
CA VAL A 353 -17.90 1.67 -26.52
C VAL A 353 -16.80 0.93 -25.77
N ALA A 354 -16.17 -0.09 -26.39
CA ALA A 354 -15.05 -0.81 -25.78
C ALA A 354 -13.87 0.12 -25.40
N GLU A 355 -13.55 1.12 -26.22
CA GLU A 355 -12.52 2.13 -25.93
C GLU A 355 -12.97 3.14 -24.86
N GLU A 356 -14.28 3.39 -24.74
CA GLU A 356 -14.82 4.29 -23.74
C GLU A 356 -14.83 3.70 -22.33
N ILE A 357 -14.90 2.39 -22.18
CA ILE A 357 -15.03 1.73 -20.87
C ILE A 357 -13.74 1.07 -20.40
N CYS A 358 -12.79 0.84 -21.31
CA CYS A 358 -11.50 0.24 -20.98
C CYS A 358 -10.68 1.17 -20.07
N HIS A 359 -9.63 0.62 -19.47
CA HIS A 359 -8.76 1.35 -18.57
C HIS A 359 -8.14 2.58 -19.23
N MET A 360 -7.56 2.40 -20.42
CA MET A 360 -6.95 3.47 -21.19
C MET A 360 -7.14 3.26 -22.68
N ARG A 361 -7.55 4.32 -23.37
CA ARG A 361 -7.65 4.36 -24.84
C ARG A 361 -6.33 4.85 -25.43
N GLN A 362 -5.89 4.20 -26.50
CA GLN A 362 -4.74 4.59 -27.29
C GLN A 362 -5.09 4.72 -28.77
N LYS A 363 -4.48 5.69 -29.45
CA LYS A 363 -4.85 6.02 -30.84
C LYS A 363 -4.39 4.99 -31.86
N THR A 364 -3.32 4.27 -31.55
CA THR A 364 -2.69 3.30 -32.44
C THR A 364 -2.11 2.13 -31.64
N PRO A 365 -1.89 0.96 -32.27
CA PRO A 365 -1.20 -0.15 -31.65
C PRO A 365 0.20 0.26 -31.14
N THR A 366 0.96 1.05 -31.90
CA THR A 366 2.27 1.56 -31.46
C THR A 366 2.17 2.44 -30.22
N ALA A 367 1.19 3.34 -30.15
CA ALA A 367 0.97 4.19 -28.98
C ALA A 367 0.56 3.37 -27.74
N ALA A 368 -0.14 2.24 -27.92
CA ALA A 368 -0.41 1.32 -26.83
C ALA A 368 0.86 0.65 -26.30
N ALA A 369 1.79 0.25 -27.18
CA ALA A 369 3.09 -0.27 -26.76
C ALA A 369 3.92 0.81 -26.04
N ASP A 370 3.97 2.03 -26.57
CA ASP A 370 4.68 3.16 -25.94
C ASP A 370 4.13 3.44 -24.52
N TYR A 371 2.81 3.45 -24.38
CA TYR A 371 2.16 3.66 -23.09
C TYR A 371 2.50 2.58 -22.06
N ILE A 372 2.56 1.31 -22.47
CA ILE A 372 2.93 0.22 -21.56
C ILE A 372 4.39 0.36 -21.11
N VAL A 373 5.29 0.71 -22.03
CA VAL A 373 6.71 0.92 -21.70
C VAL A 373 6.89 2.18 -20.85
N SER A 374 6.07 3.23 -21.02
CA SER A 374 6.16 4.42 -20.16
C SER A 374 5.85 4.09 -18.70
N ILE A 375 4.91 3.17 -18.43
CA ILE A 375 4.62 2.69 -17.06
C ILE A 375 5.88 2.09 -16.41
N LEU A 376 6.63 1.28 -17.16
CA LEU A 376 7.89 0.68 -16.67
C LEU A 376 8.96 1.75 -16.41
N LEU A 377 9.09 2.73 -17.32
CA LEU A 377 10.07 3.81 -17.18
C LEU A 377 9.75 4.72 -16.00
N ASP A 378 8.49 5.06 -15.78
CA ASP A 378 8.07 5.91 -14.66
C ASP A 378 8.22 5.18 -13.32
N THR A 379 7.91 3.88 -13.28
CA THR A 379 8.17 3.04 -12.11
C THR A 379 9.67 2.97 -11.81
N ARG A 380 10.51 2.77 -12.84
CA ARG A 380 11.97 2.77 -12.68
C ARG A 380 12.49 4.10 -12.15
N ARG A 381 12.05 5.22 -12.71
CA ARG A 381 12.42 6.57 -12.23
C ARG A 381 12.05 6.77 -10.77
N THR A 382 10.89 6.26 -10.36
CA THR A 382 10.43 6.33 -8.97
C THR A 382 11.37 5.52 -8.06
N ILE A 383 11.76 4.32 -8.47
CA ILE A 383 12.73 3.49 -7.74
C ILE A 383 14.09 4.17 -7.65
N ASP A 384 14.62 4.70 -8.76
CA ASP A 384 15.91 5.39 -8.81
C ASP A 384 15.91 6.62 -7.88
N THR A 385 14.79 7.36 -7.84
CA THR A 385 14.62 8.51 -6.93
C THR A 385 14.61 8.08 -5.46
N ILE A 386 13.88 7.02 -5.13
CA ILE A 386 13.84 6.47 -3.77
C ILE A 386 15.22 5.96 -3.36
N ALA A 387 15.91 5.22 -4.24
CA ALA A 387 17.25 4.70 -3.98
C ALA A 387 18.26 5.82 -3.74
N ALA A 388 18.23 6.89 -4.55
CA ALA A 388 19.07 8.06 -4.35
C ALA A 388 18.77 8.78 -3.02
N ALA A 389 17.50 8.93 -2.66
CA ALA A 389 17.10 9.52 -1.39
C ALA A 389 17.55 8.67 -0.18
N MET A 390 17.42 7.35 -0.28
CA MET A 390 17.91 6.42 0.74
C MET A 390 19.43 6.48 0.89
N ALA A 391 20.18 6.47 -0.21
CA ALA A 391 21.63 6.57 -0.19
C ALA A 391 22.10 7.87 0.46
N LYS A 392 21.49 9.01 0.09
CA LYS A 392 21.78 10.31 0.71
C LYS A 392 21.48 10.31 2.21
N THR A 393 20.33 9.79 2.61
CA THR A 393 19.94 9.72 4.03
C THR A 393 20.91 8.85 4.84
N LEU A 394 21.37 7.75 4.25
CA LEU A 394 22.35 6.88 4.89
C LEU A 394 23.70 7.58 5.05
N ASP A 395 24.18 8.27 4.02
CA ASP A 395 25.44 9.02 4.07
C ASP A 395 25.39 10.15 5.11
N ASP A 396 24.30 10.93 5.14
CA ASP A 396 24.06 11.96 6.15
C ASP A 396 24.07 11.38 7.57
N ARG A 397 23.53 10.17 7.77
CA ARG A 397 23.54 9.48 9.06
C ARG A 397 24.92 8.97 9.45
N ILE A 398 25.69 8.42 8.51
CA ILE A 398 27.07 7.98 8.74
C ILE A 398 27.94 9.17 9.13
N GLN A 399 27.80 10.31 8.43
CA GLN A 399 28.51 11.55 8.76
C GLN A 399 28.14 12.08 10.15
N ALA A 400 26.85 12.14 10.47
CA ALA A 400 26.39 12.59 11.78
C ALA A 400 26.95 11.72 12.93
N VAL A 401 26.94 10.39 12.77
CA VAL A 401 27.53 9.47 13.76
C VAL A 401 29.04 9.66 13.85
N SER A 402 29.73 9.81 12.73
CA SER A 402 31.18 10.04 12.71
C SER A 402 31.57 11.33 13.45
N VAL A 403 30.83 12.42 13.25
CA VAL A 403 31.03 13.69 13.98
C VAL A 403 30.78 13.51 15.48
N LEU A 404 29.69 12.83 15.87
CA LEU A 404 29.37 12.59 17.28
C LEU A 404 30.42 11.73 17.98
N THR A 405 30.89 10.66 17.32
CA THR A 405 31.94 9.79 17.86
C THR A 405 33.25 10.53 18.02
N ALA A 406 33.68 11.31 17.01
CA ALA A 406 34.88 12.15 17.11
C ALA A 406 34.78 13.16 18.26
N ALA A 407 33.62 13.81 18.43
CA ALA A 407 33.39 14.74 19.54
C ALA A 407 33.40 14.03 20.91
N LEU A 408 32.86 12.81 21.01
CA LEU A 408 32.88 12.02 22.25
C LEU A 408 34.31 11.58 22.61
N VAL A 409 35.07 11.08 21.62
CA VAL A 409 36.48 10.70 21.79
C VAL A 409 37.31 11.90 22.22
N GLY A 410 37.13 13.06 21.59
CA GLY A 410 37.81 14.30 21.98
C GLY A 410 37.50 14.72 23.42
N ARG A 411 36.23 14.66 23.84
CA ARG A 411 35.84 14.96 25.23
C ARG A 411 36.43 13.97 26.24
N LEU A 412 36.44 12.67 25.91
CA LEU A 412 37.04 11.65 26.75
C LEU A 412 38.54 11.86 26.91
N HIS A 413 39.24 12.19 25.81
CA HIS A 413 40.68 12.46 25.83
C HIS A 413 41.00 13.64 26.76
N VAL A 414 40.33 14.78 26.57
CA VAL A 414 40.54 15.98 27.41
C VAL A 414 40.18 15.71 28.88
N ALA A 415 39.12 14.96 29.16
CA ALA A 415 38.74 14.60 30.53
C ALA A 415 39.77 13.67 31.18
N ALA A 416 40.32 12.70 30.44
CA ALA A 416 41.36 11.81 30.91
C ALA A 416 42.66 12.55 31.21
N GLU A 417 43.11 13.43 30.31
CA GLU A 417 44.29 14.28 30.53
C GLU A 417 44.14 15.15 31.78
N ARG A 418 43.01 15.88 31.91
CA ARG A 418 42.73 16.68 33.11
C ARG A 418 42.72 15.85 34.38
N SER A 419 42.18 14.62 34.35
CA SER A 419 42.18 13.75 35.52
C SER A 419 43.59 13.26 35.88
N LEU A 420 44.45 13.03 34.89
CA LEU A 420 45.85 12.65 35.12
C LEU A 420 46.64 13.83 35.70
N ASP A 421 46.44 15.04 35.17
CA ASP A 421 47.09 16.26 35.67
C ASP A 421 46.71 16.58 37.12
N LEU A 422 45.41 16.47 37.46
CA LEU A 422 44.98 16.67 38.85
C LEU A 422 45.58 15.63 39.80
N ARG A 423 45.69 14.36 39.37
CA ARG A 423 46.29 13.29 40.16
C ARG A 423 47.80 13.44 40.29
N SER A 424 48.50 13.86 39.24
CA SER A 424 49.95 14.09 39.28
C SER A 424 50.27 15.26 40.21
N LEU A 425 49.47 16.32 40.19
CA LEU A 425 49.58 17.44 41.13
C LEU A 425 49.33 16.97 42.58
N ALA A 426 48.28 16.18 42.83
CA ALA A 426 48.00 15.64 44.15
C ALA A 426 49.13 14.75 44.68
N LEU A 427 49.70 13.87 43.83
CA LEU A 427 50.85 13.05 44.18
C LEU A 427 52.09 13.90 44.50
N THR A 428 52.32 14.96 43.73
CA THR A 428 53.42 15.90 43.97
C THR A 428 53.25 16.62 45.31
N GLN A 429 52.03 17.07 45.63
CA GLN A 429 51.71 17.69 46.92
C GLN A 429 51.87 16.73 48.10
N LEU A 430 51.40 15.48 47.96
CA LEU A 430 51.60 14.44 48.98
C LEU A 430 53.09 14.12 49.16
N GLY A 431 53.86 14.05 48.07
CA GLY A 431 55.31 13.86 48.11
C GLY A 431 56.02 14.98 48.88
N HIS A 432 55.70 16.24 48.58
CA HIS A 432 56.23 17.37 49.34
C HIS A 432 55.78 17.38 50.80
N GLY A 433 54.54 17.00 51.09
CA GLY A 433 54.03 16.88 52.46
C GLY A 433 54.76 15.79 53.26
N LEU A 434 54.98 14.64 52.65
CA LEU A 434 55.75 13.54 53.25
C LEU A 434 57.20 13.95 53.48
N GLN A 435 57.83 14.62 52.51
CA GLN A 435 59.19 15.13 52.67
C GLN A 435 59.28 16.13 53.84
N ARG A 436 58.36 17.10 53.93
CA ARG A 436 58.33 18.09 55.01
C ARG A 436 58.09 17.46 56.38
N THR A 437 57.17 16.51 56.47
CA THR A 437 56.87 15.82 57.74
C THR A 437 58.02 14.92 58.17
N ALA A 438 58.64 14.20 57.22
CA ALA A 438 59.83 13.40 57.48
C ALA A 438 61.01 14.25 57.96
N THR A 439 61.31 15.38 57.29
CA THR A 439 62.40 16.27 57.71
C THR A 439 62.11 16.91 59.06
N ALA A 440 60.89 17.36 59.32
CA ALA A 440 60.48 17.87 60.63
C ALA A 440 60.63 16.81 61.73
N ARG A 441 60.26 15.56 61.46
CA ARG A 441 60.37 14.46 62.42
C ARG A 441 61.82 14.10 62.72
N ILE A 442 62.69 14.10 61.70
CA ILE A 442 64.13 13.89 61.85
C ILE A 442 64.73 15.03 62.69
N HIS A 443 64.43 16.29 62.38
CA HIS A 443 64.89 17.45 63.14
C HIS A 443 64.43 17.38 64.61
N GLN A 444 63.17 17.02 64.86
CA GLN A 444 62.64 16.86 66.21
C GLN A 444 63.39 15.75 66.97
N ALA A 445 63.63 14.60 66.35
CA ALA A 445 64.37 13.50 66.96
C ALA A 445 65.83 13.89 67.28
N LEU A 446 66.49 14.62 66.37
CA LEU A 446 67.84 15.14 66.60
C LEU A 446 67.87 16.18 67.75
N SER A 447 66.88 17.06 67.83
CA SER A 447 66.74 18.01 68.94
C SER A 447 66.57 17.28 70.27
N GLN A 448 65.69 16.28 70.33
CA GLN A 448 65.49 15.46 71.53
C GLN A 448 66.77 14.74 71.96
N LEU A 449 67.54 14.21 71.01
CA LEU A 449 68.86 13.62 71.30
C LEU A 449 69.84 14.65 71.87
N GLY A 450 69.83 15.88 71.34
CA GLY A 450 70.59 17.00 71.88
C GLY A 450 70.18 17.34 73.32
N ASP A 451 68.88 17.40 73.61
CA ASP A 451 68.35 17.64 74.95
C ASP A 451 68.70 16.50 75.93
N PHE A 452 68.64 15.24 75.47
CA PHE A 452 69.09 14.11 76.28
C PHE A 452 70.58 14.19 76.58
N LYS A 453 71.41 14.55 75.60
CA LYS A 453 72.85 14.73 75.78
C LYS A 453 73.14 15.81 76.84
N THR A 454 72.51 16.97 76.73
CA THR A 454 72.72 18.06 77.70
C THR A 454 72.23 17.68 79.10
N ARG A 455 71.07 17.01 79.22
CA ARG A 455 70.56 16.50 80.50
C ARG A 455 71.49 15.49 81.14
N ILE A 456 72.08 14.57 80.36
CA ILE A 456 73.06 13.60 80.86
C ILE A 456 74.31 14.32 81.34
N SER A 457 74.83 15.29 80.58
CA SER A 457 76.01 16.07 80.99
C SER A 457 75.76 16.84 82.30
N ILE A 458 74.65 17.58 82.40
CA ILE A 458 74.29 18.33 83.62
C ILE A 458 74.06 17.37 84.79
N GLY A 459 73.39 16.24 84.56
CA GLY A 459 73.16 15.22 85.58
C GLY A 459 74.48 14.60 86.07
N ALA A 460 75.40 14.31 85.17
CA ALA A 460 76.73 13.80 85.49
C ALA A 460 77.56 14.82 86.28
N GLU A 461 77.59 16.08 85.84
CA GLU A 461 78.26 17.17 86.57
C GLU A 461 77.68 17.35 87.98
N ARG A 462 76.35 17.31 88.11
CA ARG A 462 75.67 17.40 89.41
C ARG A 462 76.04 16.21 90.31
N LEU A 463 76.03 14.99 89.79
CA LEU A 463 76.43 13.79 90.54
C LEU A 463 77.90 13.85 90.96
N MET A 464 78.80 14.27 90.06
CA MET A 464 80.22 14.47 90.39
C MET A 464 80.41 15.54 91.47
N GLY A 465 79.65 16.64 91.39
CA GLY A 465 79.64 17.69 92.42
C GLY A 465 79.14 17.18 93.78
N GLN A 466 78.08 16.36 93.79
CA GLN A 466 77.57 15.72 95.01
C GLN A 466 78.59 14.74 95.62
N CYS A 467 79.27 13.94 94.80
CA CYS A 467 80.34 13.07 95.27
C CYS A 467 81.52 13.89 95.83
N SER A 468 81.91 14.97 95.16
CA SER A 468 83.02 15.84 95.60
C SER A 468 82.72 16.53 96.94
N THR A 469 81.52 17.11 97.08
CA THR A 469 81.06 17.70 98.35
C THR A 469 81.01 16.66 99.46
N ARG A 470 80.51 15.45 99.17
CA ARG A 470 80.51 14.35 100.16
C ARG A 470 81.91 13.94 100.61
N ILE A 471 82.87 13.90 99.69
CA ILE A 471 84.28 13.64 100.02
C ILE A 471 84.85 14.77 100.89
N ALA A 472 84.54 16.02 100.58
CA ALA A 472 84.98 17.18 101.36
C ALA A 472 84.41 17.16 102.79
N GLU A 473 83.13 16.82 102.96
CA GLU A 473 82.50 16.64 104.27
C GLU A 473 83.19 15.56 105.10
N LEU A 474 83.49 14.40 104.50
CA LEU A 474 84.18 13.31 105.17
C LEU A 474 85.61 13.70 105.57
N LEU A 475 86.32 14.47 104.73
CA LEU A 475 87.63 15.03 105.05
C LEU A 475 87.58 16.04 106.22
N ALA A 476 86.59 16.94 106.23
CA ALA A 476 86.41 17.90 107.32
C ALA A 476 86.03 17.21 108.64
N ALA A 477 85.27 16.10 108.58
CA ALA A 477 84.97 15.28 109.74
C ALA A 477 86.21 14.58 110.31
N LEU A 478 87.14 14.14 109.44
CA LEU A 478 88.43 13.59 109.85
C LEU A 478 89.32 14.64 110.52
N GLN A 479 89.42 15.84 109.97
CA GLN A 479 90.24 16.92 110.53
C GLN A 479 89.77 17.39 111.91
N ARG A 480 88.46 17.41 112.17
CA ARG A 480 87.91 17.74 113.51
C ARG A 480 88.27 16.73 114.60
N ARG A 481 88.70 15.52 114.22
CA ARG A 481 89.15 14.47 115.16
C ARG A 481 90.69 14.40 115.30
N ASP A 482 91.43 15.34 114.69
CA ASP A 482 92.88 15.39 114.82
C ASP A 482 93.30 16.02 116.17
N PRO A 483 93.98 15.30 117.08
CA PRO A 483 94.31 15.75 118.44
C PRO A 483 95.22 16.98 118.51
N SER A 484 95.90 17.32 117.40
CA SER A 484 96.75 18.50 117.28
C SER A 484 95.94 19.81 117.25
N SER A 485 94.71 19.77 116.72
CA SER A 485 93.81 20.93 116.63
C SER A 485 93.28 21.38 118.00
N TRP A 486 93.05 20.45 118.94
CA TRP A 486 92.58 20.76 120.29
C TRP A 486 93.64 21.51 121.12
N ILE A 487 94.92 21.18 120.94
CA ILE A 487 96.03 21.87 121.62
C ILE A 487 96.21 23.30 121.07
N ALA A 488 95.97 23.52 119.77
CA ALA A 488 96.02 24.85 119.15
C ALA A 488 94.85 25.76 119.58
N GLN A 489 93.70 25.20 119.95
CA GLN A 489 92.54 25.95 120.47
C GLN A 489 92.66 26.30 121.97
N GLY A 490 93.85 26.17 122.56
CA GLY A 490 94.14 26.61 123.93
C GLY A 490 93.86 25.56 125.02
N TRP A 491 93.52 24.33 124.64
CA TRP A 491 93.33 23.25 125.61
C TRP A 491 94.68 22.67 126.00
N THR A 492 94.99 22.70 127.30
CA THR A 492 96.30 22.28 127.81
C THR A 492 96.24 20.90 128.43
N ARG A 493 97.34 20.15 128.27
CA ARG A 493 97.50 18.82 128.87
C ARG A 493 98.22 18.97 130.21
N LEU A 494 97.54 18.67 131.32
CA LEU A 494 98.09 18.75 132.68
C LEU A 494 98.70 17.42 133.13
N SER A 495 99.93 17.45 133.67
CA SER A 495 100.63 16.26 134.17
C SER A 495 101.44 16.53 135.45
N ILE A 496 101.50 15.55 136.36
CA ILE A 496 102.45 15.50 137.49
C ILE A 496 103.60 14.60 137.07
N GLY A 497 104.80 15.15 136.91
CA GLY A 497 105.92 14.39 136.34
C GLY A 497 105.60 13.87 134.93
N ALA A 498 105.47 12.55 134.78
CA ALA A 498 105.11 11.88 133.53
C ALA A 498 103.62 11.47 133.43
N ASP A 499 102.86 11.55 134.53
CA ASP A 499 101.49 11.05 134.60
C ASP A 499 100.46 12.15 134.35
N LEU A 500 99.46 11.84 133.53
CA LEU A 500 98.41 12.78 133.15
C LEU A 500 97.39 12.94 134.30
N VAL A 501 97.17 14.18 134.72
CA VAL A 501 96.15 14.52 135.72
C VAL A 501 94.82 14.69 135.01
N LYS A 502 93.84 13.86 135.38
CA LYS A 502 92.49 13.89 134.79
C LYS A 502 91.43 14.41 135.75
N SER A 503 91.74 14.51 137.05
CA SER A 503 90.79 14.90 138.09
C SER A 503 91.46 15.70 139.20
N VAL A 504 90.72 16.63 139.81
CA VAL A 504 91.17 17.55 140.87
C VAL A 504 91.58 16.81 142.15
N SER A 505 91.02 15.62 142.42
CA SER A 505 91.35 14.80 143.59
C SER A 505 92.74 14.16 143.54
N GLN A 506 93.42 14.22 142.40
CA GLN A 506 94.76 13.65 142.20
C GLN A 506 95.90 14.62 142.53
N THR A 507 95.58 15.84 142.99
CA THR A 507 96.58 16.87 143.33
C THR A 507 96.48 17.25 144.80
N LYS A 508 97.61 17.47 145.47
CA LYS A 508 97.65 17.98 146.85
C LYS A 508 97.99 19.48 146.87
N ILE A 509 97.44 20.19 147.86
CA ILE A 509 97.72 21.61 148.07
C ILE A 509 99.21 21.78 148.41
N GLY A 510 99.91 22.60 147.62
CA GLY A 510 101.36 22.83 147.67
C GLY A 510 102.18 22.16 146.55
N GLU A 511 101.58 21.26 145.77
CA GLU A 511 102.28 20.41 144.77
C GLU A 511 102.43 21.11 143.40
N THR A 512 103.53 20.82 142.68
CA THR A 512 103.87 21.48 141.40
C THR A 512 103.45 20.63 140.18
N LEU A 513 102.54 21.14 139.36
CA LEU A 513 102.02 20.57 138.11
C LEU A 513 102.76 21.10 136.87
N ARG A 514 102.71 20.37 135.75
CA ARG A 514 103.15 20.84 134.43
C ARG A 514 101.97 20.88 133.45
N ALA A 515 101.79 22.00 132.74
CA ALA A 515 100.78 22.14 131.68
C ALA A 515 101.47 22.26 130.32
N ARG A 516 101.13 21.41 129.35
CA ARG A 516 101.61 21.52 127.96
C ARG A 516 100.73 22.48 127.17
N LEU A 517 101.36 23.50 126.61
CA LEU A 517 100.82 24.43 125.62
C LEU A 517 101.30 24.05 124.21
N SER A 518 100.77 24.73 123.19
CA SER A 518 101.18 24.54 121.78
C SER A 518 102.67 24.77 121.53
N ASP A 519 103.32 25.57 122.37
CA ASP A 519 104.67 26.07 122.21
C ASP A 519 105.62 25.76 123.39
N GLY A 520 105.12 25.21 124.51
CA GLY A 520 105.97 24.94 125.68
C GLY A 520 105.29 24.26 126.86
N TRP A 521 105.97 24.24 128.00
CA TRP A 521 105.46 23.69 129.27
C TRP A 521 105.48 24.77 130.36
N LEU A 522 104.35 24.96 131.05
CA LEU A 522 104.25 25.81 132.24
C LEU A 522 104.32 24.96 133.51
N HIS A 523 105.04 25.46 134.52
CA HIS A 523 105.04 24.89 135.86
C HIS A 523 104.05 25.67 136.73
N LEU A 524 103.06 24.97 137.27
CA LEU A 524 101.97 25.54 138.07
C LEU A 524 102.06 24.97 139.48
N GLN A 525 101.70 25.72 140.52
CA GLN A 525 101.66 25.22 141.89
C GLN A 525 100.23 25.30 142.42
N VAL A 526 99.74 24.22 143.04
CA VAL A 526 98.35 24.13 143.50
C VAL A 526 98.21 24.86 144.83
N THR A 527 97.64 26.07 144.81
CA THR A 527 97.47 26.91 146.01
C THR A 527 96.18 26.64 146.76
N SER A 528 95.12 26.18 146.08
CA SER A 528 93.88 25.67 146.66
C SER A 528 93.21 24.70 145.67
N THR A 529 92.41 23.77 146.17
CA THR A 529 91.63 22.85 145.34
C THR A 529 90.14 23.00 145.67
N GLU A 530 89.37 23.50 144.70
CA GLU A 530 87.91 23.50 144.76
C GLU A 530 87.38 22.44 143.79
N THR A 531 86.57 21.52 144.30
CA THR A 531 85.83 20.58 143.47
C THR A 531 84.57 21.28 143.00
N ALA A 532 84.48 21.59 141.70
CA ALA A 532 83.26 22.12 141.11
C ALA A 532 82.09 21.14 141.32
N THR A 533 81.08 21.57 142.07
CA THR A 533 79.74 20.96 142.09
C THR A 533 78.98 21.34 140.81
N ASP A 534 78.10 20.43 140.40
CA ASP A 534 77.50 20.20 139.07
C ASP A 534 76.56 21.31 138.53
N SER A 535 76.94 22.59 138.60
CA SER A 535 76.05 23.71 138.19
C SER A 535 76.63 24.70 137.17
N ASP A 536 77.78 24.42 136.55
CA ASP A 536 78.50 25.45 135.75
C ASP A 536 78.99 25.04 134.34
N LYS A 537 78.34 24.06 133.68
CA LYS A 537 78.63 23.73 132.26
C LYS A 537 77.41 23.58 131.34
N THR A 538 76.31 24.24 131.66
CA THR A 538 75.31 24.64 130.64
C THR A 538 75.42 26.14 130.41
N LYS A 539 76.35 26.56 129.53
CA LYS A 539 76.34 27.84 128.81
C LYS A 539 77.54 27.91 127.86
N HIS A 540 77.36 27.36 126.67
CA HIS A 540 77.77 27.99 125.41
C HIS A 540 77.17 27.18 124.26
N VAL A 541 75.91 27.50 124.00
CA VAL A 541 75.33 27.44 122.66
C VAL A 541 75.97 28.58 121.87
N GLY A 542 76.39 28.29 120.66
CA GLY A 542 76.85 29.26 119.67
C GLY A 542 76.65 28.70 118.28
N ASP A 543 75.63 29.23 117.61
CA ASP A 543 75.52 29.48 116.15
C ASP A 543 76.90 29.80 115.56
N ASP A 544 77.29 29.54 114.31
CA ASP A 544 76.74 29.17 113.00
C ASP A 544 78.01 29.01 112.10
N PRO A 545 77.98 28.67 110.79
CA PRO A 545 76.87 28.21 109.94
C PRO A 545 77.08 26.82 109.32
#